data_AF-X6F1L3-F1
#
_entry.id   AF-X6F1L3-F1
#
_cell.length_a   1.000
_cell.length_b   1.000
_cell.length_c   1.000
_cell.angle_alpha   90.00
_cell.angle_beta   90.00
_cell.angle_gamma   90.00
#
_symmetry.space_group_name_H-M   'P 1'
#
loop_
_entity.id
_entity.type
_entity.pdbx_description
1 polymer ?
#
loop_
_entity_poly.entity_id
_entity_poly.type
_entity_poly.pdbx_seq_one_letter_code
_entity_poly.pdbx_strand_id
1 'polypeptide(L)'
;MVRDVRRDYLVSPFVLTPQMLLLISSLLYFFPFLAGGFQYVDVGGRKYDFTYDLGTGYAIAVSMACIVAAMVGFVPRRQSFEIEGDSQGESLVIIAMIIIFGGISIANPALFSASKVDVLSSTGRLQYIFYNACIIGVVFGGLAGWRKSKLVIALSCLGLILTLYIGHRSPVAITILSLLYVRCRNVPLIMIRKRYVIGGLSALFFLAMYKSVYSAVKAGNFELVGQKMKFDQLSDSTLVGLEQFVTLAHLDLIVKYNYTLPCSNLWLVPLSFIPFSDAVFGKDGCTYNEQVQPLLFPGYSGGVAANIWAEFYANFGYAGFPLLVIILSLVCVAIEAIIRNVRSATLKSGLIVAIIHLTFYIQRKELLAAFISAKRVILVSVFVFGLVYLHRKCFPQAPAMEAGVRGLRRDHG
;
A
#
# COMPACT_ATOMS: atom_id res chain seq x y z
N MET A 1 -2.46 26.66 -33.20
CA MET A 1 -2.34 25.21 -32.94
C MET A 1 -0.86 24.85 -32.93
N VAL A 2 -0.15 25.17 -31.84
CA VAL A 2 1.27 24.83 -31.67
C VAL A 2 1.30 23.70 -30.65
N ARG A 3 1.49 22.47 -31.13
CA ARG A 3 1.75 21.30 -30.29
C ARG A 3 3.07 21.54 -29.58
N ASP A 4 3.00 21.82 -28.29
CA ASP A 4 4.17 21.92 -27.42
C ASP A 4 4.74 20.50 -27.20
N VAL A 5 5.53 20.02 -28.16
CA VAL A 5 6.27 18.74 -28.11
C VAL A 5 7.51 18.86 -27.20
N ARG A 6 7.59 19.90 -26.35
CA ARG A 6 8.77 20.15 -25.54
C ARG A 6 8.78 19.34 -24.24
N ARG A 7 9.59 18.27 -24.31
CA ARG A 7 10.58 17.83 -23.29
C ARG A 7 10.14 16.76 -22.28
N ASP A 8 9.94 15.53 -22.79
CA ASP A 8 10.23 14.29 -22.06
C ASP A 8 11.75 14.18 -21.80
N TYR A 9 12.26 14.89 -20.80
CA TYR A 9 13.62 14.63 -20.32
C TYR A 9 13.62 13.42 -19.40
N LEU A 10 14.63 12.54 -19.58
CA LEU A 10 14.98 11.54 -18.58
C LEU A 10 15.20 12.26 -17.25
N VAL A 11 14.52 11.80 -16.21
CA VAL A 11 14.71 12.36 -14.88
C VAL A 11 15.91 11.67 -14.25
N SER A 12 16.61 12.37 -13.35
CA SER A 12 17.61 11.73 -12.49
C SER A 12 17.03 10.45 -11.87
N PRO A 13 17.80 9.35 -11.82
CA PRO A 13 17.35 8.09 -11.22
C PRO A 13 17.00 8.23 -9.73
N PHE A 14 17.42 9.32 -9.08
CA PHE A 14 17.17 9.62 -7.66
C PHE A 14 15.85 10.34 -7.37
N VAL A 15 14.93 10.34 -8.32
CA VAL A 15 13.57 10.83 -8.11
C VAL A 15 12.70 9.74 -7.50
N LEU A 16 11.66 10.13 -6.76
CA LEU A 16 10.75 9.21 -6.09
C LEU A 16 9.89 8.43 -7.11
N THR A 17 10.47 7.37 -7.66
CA THR A 17 9.88 6.47 -8.66
C THR A 17 9.39 5.20 -8.00
N PRO A 18 8.58 4.38 -8.67
CA PRO A 18 8.17 3.07 -8.13
C PRO A 18 9.38 2.20 -7.74
N GLN A 19 10.43 2.17 -8.56
CA GLN A 19 11.65 1.42 -8.29
C GLN A 19 12.41 2.01 -7.10
N MET A 20 12.46 3.34 -6.96
CA MET A 20 13.07 3.98 -5.80
C MET A 20 12.27 3.72 -4.52
N LEU A 21 10.93 3.68 -4.61
CA LEU A 21 10.06 3.27 -3.51
C LEU A 21 10.30 1.82 -3.11
N LEU A 22 10.48 0.92 -4.09
CA LEU A 22 10.85 -0.47 -3.86
C LEU A 22 12.20 -0.56 -3.15
N LEU A 23 13.21 0.21 -3.60
CA LEU A 23 14.53 0.27 -2.95
C LEU A 23 14.43 0.75 -1.50
N ILE A 24 13.75 1.87 -1.25
CA ILE A 24 13.56 2.42 0.10
C ILE A 24 12.83 1.42 1.00
N SER A 25 11.82 0.74 0.46
CA SER A 25 11.06 -0.28 1.18
C SER A 25 11.95 -1.49 1.50
N SER A 26 12.70 -2.02 0.54
CA SER A 26 13.64 -3.12 0.74
C SER A 26 14.71 -2.78 1.79
N LEU A 27 15.31 -1.59 1.74
CA LEU A 27 16.26 -1.13 2.75
C LEU A 27 15.67 -1.15 4.16
N LEU A 28 14.42 -0.71 4.32
CA LEU A 28 13.74 -0.70 5.60
C LEU A 28 13.46 -2.12 6.12
N TYR A 29 13.14 -3.07 5.24
CA TYR A 29 12.87 -4.46 5.61
C TYR A 29 14.14 -5.32 5.76
N PHE A 30 15.26 -4.91 5.16
CA PHE A 30 16.57 -5.55 5.32
C PHE A 30 17.41 -4.97 6.45
N PHE A 31 17.02 -3.81 7.00
CA PHE A 31 17.67 -3.19 8.16
C PHE A 31 17.92 -4.14 9.35
N PRO A 32 17.02 -5.08 9.70
CA PRO A 32 17.28 -6.07 10.74
C PRO A 32 18.59 -6.85 10.59
N PHE A 33 19.06 -7.10 9.35
CA PHE A 33 20.35 -7.76 9.13
C PHE A 33 21.52 -6.96 9.73
N LEU A 34 21.49 -5.63 9.58
CA LEU A 34 22.51 -4.73 10.10
C LEU A 34 22.48 -4.63 11.63
N ALA A 35 21.31 -4.87 12.24
CA ALA A 35 21.16 -4.93 13.69
C ALA A 35 21.73 -6.24 14.28
N GLY A 36 22.09 -7.23 13.46
CA GLY A 36 22.78 -8.46 13.86
C GLY A 36 21.88 -9.60 14.34
N GLY A 37 20.63 -9.32 14.71
CA GLY A 37 19.69 -10.32 15.19
C GLY A 37 18.52 -9.74 15.99
N PHE A 38 17.67 -10.62 16.50
CA PHE A 38 16.60 -10.25 17.44
C PHE A 38 16.24 -11.42 18.35
N GLN A 39 15.59 -11.12 19.48
CA GLN A 39 15.12 -12.13 20.41
C GLN A 39 13.60 -12.33 20.27
N TYR A 40 13.14 -13.50 19.83
CA TYR A 40 11.70 -13.80 19.80
C TYR A 40 11.26 -14.43 21.12
N VAL A 41 10.05 -14.12 21.59
CA VAL A 41 9.44 -14.75 22.77
C VAL A 41 8.22 -15.56 22.33
N ASP A 42 8.22 -16.86 22.59
CA ASP A 42 7.08 -17.73 22.27
C ASP A 42 5.89 -17.51 23.22
N VAL A 43 4.76 -18.14 22.89
CA VAL A 43 3.52 -18.09 23.70
C VAL A 43 3.75 -18.65 25.12
N GLY A 44 4.74 -19.52 25.31
CA GLY A 44 5.15 -20.05 26.62
C GLY A 44 6.16 -19.17 27.37
N GLY A 45 6.51 -17.99 26.85
CA GLY A 45 7.46 -17.08 27.46
C GLY A 45 8.93 -17.47 27.25
N ARG A 46 9.23 -18.48 26.43
CA ARG A 46 10.62 -18.87 26.10
C ARG A 46 11.21 -17.88 25.11
N LYS A 47 12.42 -17.44 25.41
CA LYS A 47 13.19 -16.50 24.59
C LYS A 47 14.09 -17.29 23.64
N TYR A 48 14.09 -16.91 22.36
CA TYR A 48 14.93 -17.49 21.31
C TYR A 48 15.75 -16.38 20.68
N ASP A 49 17.08 -16.52 20.72
CA ASP A 49 17.97 -15.58 20.05
C ASP A 49 18.11 -15.98 18.58
N PHE A 50 17.72 -15.06 17.70
CA PHE A 50 17.81 -15.23 16.26
C PHE A 50 18.99 -14.43 15.73
N THR A 51 19.94 -15.11 15.10
CA THR A 51 21.08 -14.50 14.41
C THR A 51 21.01 -14.83 12.92
N TYR A 52 21.28 -13.84 12.08
CA TYR A 52 21.18 -13.98 10.63
C TYR A 52 22.43 -14.65 10.04
N ASP A 53 22.22 -15.56 9.10
CA ASP A 53 23.27 -16.29 8.39
C ASP A 53 23.97 -15.39 7.36
N LEU A 54 25.23 -15.68 7.05
CA LEU A 54 26.01 -15.02 6.01
C LEU A 54 25.33 -15.16 4.63
N GLY A 55 24.70 -16.30 4.36
CA GLY A 55 23.91 -16.56 3.14
C GLY A 55 22.81 -15.51 2.93
N THR A 56 22.15 -15.11 4.02
CA THR A 56 21.12 -14.07 4.01
C THR A 56 21.70 -12.72 3.61
N GLY A 57 22.91 -12.41 4.05
CA GLY A 57 23.66 -11.22 3.63
C GLY A 57 23.92 -11.20 2.12
N TYR A 58 24.32 -12.33 1.54
CA TYR A 58 24.49 -12.45 0.08
C TYR A 58 23.16 -12.29 -0.67
N ALA A 59 22.08 -12.90 -0.18
CA ALA A 59 20.75 -12.76 -0.76
C ALA A 59 20.27 -11.30 -0.77
N ILE A 60 20.49 -10.57 0.33
CA ILE A 60 20.20 -9.13 0.43
C ILE A 60 21.04 -8.35 -0.59
N ALA A 61 22.35 -8.59 -0.65
CA ALA A 61 23.24 -7.88 -1.56
C ALA A 61 22.83 -8.07 -3.03
N VAL A 62 22.51 -9.30 -3.44
CA VAL A 62 22.02 -9.61 -4.80
C VAL A 62 20.68 -8.92 -5.06
N SER A 63 19.73 -8.99 -4.12
CA SER A 63 18.42 -8.34 -4.24
C SER A 63 18.57 -6.83 -4.44
N MET A 64 19.44 -6.19 -3.64
CA MET A 64 19.72 -4.76 -3.73
C MET A 64 20.41 -4.39 -5.06
N ALA A 65 21.38 -5.18 -5.51
CA ALA A 65 22.04 -4.97 -6.79
C ALA A 65 21.04 -5.06 -7.96
N CYS A 66 20.12 -6.03 -7.93
CA CYS A 66 19.06 -6.18 -8.92
C CYS A 66 18.13 -4.95 -8.96
N ILE A 67 17.70 -4.44 -7.80
CA ILE A 67 16.84 -3.24 -7.74
C ILE A 67 17.58 -2.03 -8.31
N VAL A 68 18.84 -1.82 -7.93
CA VAL A 68 19.66 -0.71 -8.44
C VAL A 68 19.85 -0.83 -9.96
N ALA A 69 20.14 -2.03 -10.47
CA ALA A 69 20.23 -2.27 -11.91
C ALA A 69 18.91 -1.96 -12.62
N ALA A 70 17.77 -2.34 -12.04
CA ALA A 70 16.46 -2.03 -12.58
C ALA A 70 16.14 -0.52 -12.56
N MET A 71 16.61 0.24 -11.57
CA MET A 71 16.49 1.70 -11.57
C MET A 71 17.23 2.35 -12.75
N VAL A 72 18.37 1.78 -13.15
CA VAL A 72 19.17 2.24 -14.31
C VAL A 72 18.59 1.72 -15.62
N GLY A 73 18.01 0.52 -15.66
CA GLY A 73 17.40 -0.05 -16.86
C GLY A 73 16.03 0.53 -17.20
N PHE A 74 15.21 0.82 -16.18
CA PHE A 74 13.85 1.34 -16.33
C PHE A 74 13.77 2.83 -15.96
N VAL A 75 14.62 3.66 -16.59
CA VAL A 75 14.73 5.08 -16.26
C VAL A 75 13.38 5.79 -16.39
N PRO A 76 12.92 6.47 -15.34
CA PRO A 76 11.66 7.19 -15.36
C PRO A 76 11.72 8.40 -16.30
N ARG A 77 10.62 8.64 -17.00
CA ARG A 77 10.38 9.92 -17.67
C ARG A 77 9.64 10.86 -16.73
N ARG A 78 9.90 12.17 -16.88
CA ARG A 78 9.21 13.21 -16.12
C ARG A 78 7.72 13.18 -16.45
N GLN A 79 6.85 13.43 -15.47
CA GLN A 79 5.42 13.30 -15.69
C GLN A 79 4.67 14.52 -15.17
N SER A 80 3.96 15.21 -16.07
CA SER A 80 2.88 16.10 -15.68
C SER A 80 1.61 15.27 -15.44
N PHE A 81 0.84 15.63 -14.41
CA PHE A 81 -0.51 15.13 -14.28
C PHE A 81 -1.45 16.09 -15.01
N GLU A 82 -1.82 15.75 -16.24
CA GLU A 82 -3.04 16.32 -16.81
C GLU A 82 -4.23 15.64 -16.14
N ILE A 83 -5.03 16.42 -15.42
CA ILE A 83 -6.24 15.96 -14.76
C ILE A 83 -7.37 16.80 -15.35
N GLU A 84 -8.35 16.15 -15.97
CA GLU A 84 -9.61 16.84 -16.23
C GLU A 84 -10.20 17.20 -14.88
N GLY A 85 -10.38 18.50 -14.63
CA GLY A 85 -10.85 19.00 -13.34
C GLY A 85 -12.09 18.25 -12.88
N ASP A 86 -12.21 18.07 -11.56
CA ASP A 86 -13.28 17.35 -10.87
C ASP A 86 -14.61 17.41 -11.62
N SER A 87 -14.97 16.30 -12.28
CA SER A 87 -16.36 16.13 -12.69
C SER A 87 -17.12 15.82 -11.41
N GLN A 88 -17.98 16.74 -10.98
CA GLN A 88 -18.72 16.65 -9.71
C GLN A 88 -19.27 15.24 -9.39
N GLY A 89 -19.59 14.42 -10.39
CA GLY A 89 -20.01 13.01 -10.23
C GLY A 89 -18.98 12.06 -9.58
N GLU A 90 -17.67 12.18 -9.84
CA GLU A 90 -16.66 11.28 -9.24
C GLU A 90 -16.61 11.45 -7.71
N SER A 91 -16.60 12.70 -7.26
CA SER A 91 -16.60 13.05 -5.84
C SER A 91 -17.84 12.48 -5.10
N LEU A 92 -19.03 12.57 -5.72
CA LEU A 92 -20.29 12.11 -5.14
C LEU A 92 -20.34 10.59 -5.02
N VAL A 93 -19.87 9.85 -6.04
CA VAL A 93 -19.85 8.38 -5.99
C VAL A 93 -18.89 7.89 -4.91
N ILE A 94 -17.72 8.51 -4.76
CA ILE A 94 -16.78 8.17 -3.67
C ILE A 94 -17.45 8.40 -2.30
N ILE A 95 -18.14 9.53 -2.11
CA ILE A 95 -18.87 9.82 -0.87
C ILE A 95 -19.94 8.77 -0.60
N ALA A 96 -20.75 8.43 -1.61
CA ALA A 96 -21.78 7.41 -1.49
C ALA A 96 -21.21 6.05 -1.07
N MET A 97 -20.08 5.64 -1.66
CA MET A 97 -19.38 4.40 -1.27
C MET A 97 -18.89 4.46 0.18
N ILE A 98 -18.28 5.57 0.61
CA ILE A 98 -17.80 5.73 1.99
C ILE A 98 -18.97 5.62 2.97
N ILE A 99 -20.11 6.25 2.69
CA ILE A 99 -21.28 6.21 3.57
C ILE A 99 -21.88 4.81 3.61
N ILE A 100 -22.13 4.17 2.46
CA ILE A 100 -22.78 2.85 2.40
C ILE A 100 -21.90 1.78 3.05
N PHE A 101 -20.65 1.65 2.60
CA PHE A 101 -19.76 0.60 3.11
C PHE A 101 -19.20 0.93 4.50
N GLY A 102 -19.11 2.22 4.86
CA GLY A 102 -18.82 2.65 6.23
C GLY A 102 -19.94 2.29 7.18
N GLY A 103 -21.20 2.51 6.79
CA GLY A 103 -22.38 2.10 7.56
C GLY A 103 -22.42 0.59 7.81
N ILE A 104 -22.16 -0.23 6.78
CA ILE A 104 -22.04 -1.69 6.90
C ILE A 104 -20.90 -2.08 7.87
N SER A 105 -19.78 -1.37 7.82
CA SER A 105 -18.65 -1.63 8.72
C SER A 105 -19.01 -1.28 10.18
N ILE A 106 -19.69 -0.17 10.42
CA ILE A 106 -20.14 0.24 11.76
C ILE A 106 -21.18 -0.74 12.32
N ALA A 107 -22.06 -1.28 11.47
CA ALA A 107 -23.07 -2.24 11.87
C ALA A 107 -22.50 -3.62 12.27
N ASN A 108 -21.21 -3.89 12.04
CA ASN A 108 -20.58 -5.15 12.42
C ASN A 108 -19.86 -5.02 13.79
N PRO A 109 -20.47 -5.47 14.90
CA PRO A 109 -19.89 -5.32 16.25
C PRO A 109 -18.55 -6.04 16.41
N ALA A 110 -18.32 -7.13 15.66
CA ALA A 110 -17.08 -7.91 15.78
C ALA A 110 -15.83 -7.12 15.34
N LEU A 111 -15.98 -6.08 14.50
CA LEU A 111 -14.86 -5.19 14.12
C LEU A 111 -14.39 -4.31 15.29
N PHE A 112 -15.22 -4.16 16.32
CA PHE A 112 -14.92 -3.39 17.53
C PHE A 112 -14.41 -4.25 18.68
N SER A 113 -14.29 -5.57 18.49
CA SER A 113 -13.63 -6.46 19.46
C SER A 113 -12.18 -6.01 19.74
N ALA A 114 -11.75 -6.19 20.99
CA ALA A 114 -10.37 -6.02 21.41
C ALA A 114 -9.47 -7.14 20.88
N SER A 115 -10.04 -8.33 20.63
CA SER A 115 -9.34 -9.47 20.03
C SER A 115 -9.08 -9.20 18.55
N LYS A 116 -7.80 -9.26 18.15
CA LYS A 116 -7.42 -9.10 16.73
C LYS A 116 -7.93 -10.26 15.87
N VAL A 117 -8.06 -11.45 16.44
CA VAL A 117 -8.52 -12.65 15.74
C VAL A 117 -9.96 -12.46 15.28
N ASP A 118 -10.84 -11.98 16.18
CA ASP A 118 -12.26 -11.73 15.88
C ASP A 118 -12.42 -10.65 14.79
N VAL A 119 -11.59 -9.59 14.89
CA VAL A 119 -11.59 -8.52 13.89
C VAL A 119 -11.16 -9.06 12.52
N LEU A 120 -10.14 -9.91 12.47
CA LEU A 120 -9.65 -10.49 11.22
C LEU A 120 -10.65 -11.47 10.60
N SER A 121 -11.28 -12.34 11.41
CA SER A 121 -12.30 -13.28 10.92
C SER A 121 -13.54 -12.58 10.41
N SER A 122 -13.86 -11.40 10.96
CA SER A 122 -15.03 -10.59 10.59
C SER A 122 -14.74 -9.55 9.49
N THR A 123 -13.48 -9.37 9.10
CA THR A 123 -13.09 -8.46 8.02
C THR A 123 -13.34 -9.11 6.66
N GLY A 124 -14.49 -8.81 6.06
CA GLY A 124 -14.89 -9.30 4.74
C GLY A 124 -14.55 -8.36 3.59
N ARG A 125 -15.05 -8.72 2.40
CA ARG A 125 -14.82 -7.99 1.14
C ARG A 125 -15.39 -6.57 1.17
N LEU A 126 -16.55 -6.38 1.79
CA LEU A 126 -17.22 -5.08 1.87
C LEU A 126 -16.40 -4.06 2.69
N GLN A 127 -15.76 -4.53 3.77
CA GLN A 127 -14.86 -3.71 4.57
C GLN A 127 -13.61 -3.30 3.76
N TYR A 128 -13.08 -4.19 2.93
CA TYR A 128 -11.97 -3.83 2.03
C TYR A 128 -12.39 -2.79 0.97
N ILE A 129 -13.64 -2.83 0.48
CA ILE A 129 -14.16 -1.77 -0.40
C ILE A 129 -14.19 -0.44 0.34
N PHE A 130 -14.70 -0.40 1.58
CA PHE A 130 -14.69 0.79 2.43
C PHE A 130 -13.27 1.34 2.62
N TYR A 131 -12.32 0.51 3.05
CA TYR A 131 -10.93 0.94 3.28
C TYR A 131 -10.30 1.53 2.02
N ASN A 132 -10.45 0.84 0.88
CA ASN A 132 -9.91 1.31 -0.39
C ASN A 132 -10.59 2.60 -0.86
N ALA A 133 -11.91 2.75 -0.68
CA ALA A 133 -12.64 3.97 -1.01
C ALA A 133 -12.13 5.17 -0.18
N CYS A 134 -11.82 4.98 1.10
CA CYS A 134 -11.22 6.03 1.93
C CYS A 134 -9.81 6.42 1.45
N ILE A 135 -8.95 5.45 1.12
CA ILE A 135 -7.60 5.75 0.60
C ILE A 135 -7.70 6.51 -0.73
N ILE A 136 -8.52 6.00 -1.65
CA ILE A 136 -8.78 6.59 -2.97
C ILE A 136 -9.33 8.01 -2.81
N GLY A 137 -10.30 8.23 -1.93
CA GLY A 137 -10.93 9.54 -1.72
C GLY A 137 -9.97 10.63 -1.25
N VAL A 138 -9.02 10.30 -0.36
CA VAL A 138 -7.97 11.26 0.05
C VAL A 138 -7.03 11.58 -1.12
N VAL A 139 -6.57 10.56 -1.84
CA VAL A 139 -5.65 10.75 -2.99
C VAL A 139 -6.34 11.51 -4.12
N PHE A 140 -7.59 11.17 -4.41
CA PHE A 140 -8.47 11.89 -5.34
C PHE A 140 -8.56 13.36 -4.96
N GLY A 141 -8.88 13.70 -3.71
CA GLY A 141 -8.98 15.09 -3.26
C GLY A 141 -7.65 15.85 -3.33
N GLY A 142 -6.53 15.16 -3.13
CA GLY A 142 -5.18 15.70 -3.35
C GLY A 142 -4.89 16.03 -4.81
N LEU A 143 -5.38 15.22 -5.75
CA LEU A 143 -5.21 15.39 -7.20
C LEU A 143 -6.19 16.42 -7.80
N ALA A 144 -7.47 16.34 -7.42
CA ALA A 144 -8.55 17.21 -7.92
C ALA A 144 -8.49 18.64 -7.34
N GLY A 145 -7.77 18.82 -6.24
CA GLY A 145 -7.56 20.10 -5.57
C GLY A 145 -8.39 20.23 -4.30
N TRP A 146 -7.70 20.44 -3.17
CA TRP A 146 -8.28 20.43 -1.82
C TRP A 146 -9.49 21.34 -1.64
N ARG A 147 -9.53 22.50 -2.33
CA ARG A 147 -10.63 23.47 -2.19
C ARG A 147 -11.95 22.95 -2.77
N LYS A 148 -11.91 22.12 -3.82
CA LYS A 148 -13.09 21.60 -4.51
C LYS A 148 -13.65 20.34 -3.85
N SER A 149 -12.78 19.48 -3.33
CA SER A 149 -13.17 18.16 -2.81
C SER A 149 -13.13 18.05 -1.27
N LYS A 150 -13.38 19.17 -0.55
CA LYS A 150 -13.29 19.22 0.92
C LYS A 150 -14.11 18.14 1.62
N LEU A 151 -15.34 17.90 1.16
CA LEU A 151 -16.25 16.93 1.76
C LEU A 151 -15.74 15.49 1.59
N VAL A 152 -15.29 15.13 0.37
CA VAL A 152 -14.70 13.81 0.08
C VAL A 152 -13.51 13.57 0.99
N ILE A 153 -12.61 14.56 1.11
CA ILE A 153 -11.42 14.46 1.95
C ILE A 153 -11.81 14.28 3.42
N ALA A 154 -12.75 15.09 3.93
CA ALA A 154 -13.18 15.02 5.32
C ALA A 154 -13.77 13.64 5.68
N LEU A 155 -14.70 13.13 4.86
CA LEU A 155 -15.30 11.81 5.06
C LEU A 155 -14.28 10.68 4.90
N SER A 156 -13.36 10.80 3.94
CA SER A 156 -12.30 9.81 3.74
C SER A 156 -11.34 9.77 4.93
N CYS A 157 -10.94 10.92 5.47
CA CYS A 157 -10.12 11.01 6.68
C CYS A 157 -10.83 10.43 7.90
N LEU A 158 -12.13 10.72 8.07
CA LEU A 158 -12.93 10.14 9.14
C LEU A 158 -13.00 8.61 9.01
N GLY A 159 -13.19 8.10 7.79
CA GLY A 159 -13.19 6.67 7.51
C GLY A 159 -11.82 6.02 7.75
N LEU A 160 -10.71 6.70 7.46
CA LEU A 160 -9.36 6.24 7.80
C LEU A 160 -9.12 6.20 9.31
N ILE A 161 -9.63 7.17 10.07
CA ILE A 161 -9.58 7.17 11.54
C ILE A 161 -10.38 5.98 12.09
N LEU A 162 -11.59 5.74 11.56
CA LEU A 162 -12.40 4.57 11.92
C LEU A 162 -11.64 3.26 11.61
N THR A 163 -11.01 3.18 10.45
CA THR A 163 -10.22 2.01 10.04
C THR A 163 -9.02 1.77 10.94
N LEU A 164 -8.35 2.85 11.35
CA LEU A 164 -7.27 2.80 12.34
C LEU A 164 -7.81 2.30 13.69
N TYR A 165 -8.97 2.82 14.14
CA TYR A 165 -9.62 2.39 15.37
C TYR A 165 -10.01 0.91 15.35
N ILE A 166 -10.51 0.38 14.22
CA ILE A 166 -10.75 -1.06 14.02
C ILE A 166 -9.44 -1.87 14.18
N GLY A 167 -8.28 -1.25 13.99
CA GLY A 167 -6.96 -1.86 14.15
C GLY A 167 -6.29 -2.21 12.83
N HIS A 168 -6.72 -1.61 11.72
CA HIS A 168 -6.09 -1.73 10.40
C HIS A 168 -5.25 -0.48 10.11
N ARG A 169 -3.93 -0.57 10.35
CA ARG A 169 -2.98 0.54 10.17
C ARG A 169 -2.52 0.77 8.74
N SER A 170 -2.59 -0.26 7.89
CA SER A 170 -2.06 -0.19 6.54
C SER A 170 -2.74 0.85 5.64
N PRO A 171 -4.07 1.06 5.67
CA PRO A 171 -4.74 2.08 4.86
C PRO A 171 -4.20 3.49 5.11
N VAL A 172 -3.91 3.82 6.37
CA VAL A 172 -3.34 5.13 6.74
C VAL A 172 -1.93 5.29 6.19
N ALA A 173 -1.07 4.28 6.38
CA ALA A 173 0.30 4.30 5.86
C ALA A 173 0.34 4.43 4.33
N ILE A 174 -0.50 3.67 3.63
CA ILE A 174 -0.62 3.71 2.17
C ILE A 174 -1.13 5.08 1.70
N THR A 175 -2.08 5.69 2.41
CA THR A 175 -2.56 7.04 2.09
C THR A 175 -1.44 8.08 2.20
N ILE A 176 -0.67 8.06 3.30
CA ILE A 176 0.45 8.98 3.52
C ILE A 176 1.50 8.82 2.40
N LEU A 177 1.89 7.59 2.09
CA LEU A 177 2.85 7.29 1.04
C LEU A 177 2.33 7.70 -0.35
N SER A 178 1.04 7.51 -0.62
CA SER A 178 0.41 7.93 -1.88
C SER A 178 0.43 9.45 -2.05
N LEU A 179 0.15 10.22 -0.98
CA LEU A 179 0.24 11.68 -1.02
C LEU A 179 1.69 12.17 -1.17
N LEU A 180 2.64 11.54 -0.48
CA LEU A 180 4.07 11.83 -0.64
C LEU A 180 4.52 11.54 -2.07
N TYR A 181 4.06 10.43 -2.65
CA TYR A 181 4.32 10.07 -4.03
C TYR A 181 3.78 11.13 -4.99
N VAL A 182 2.49 11.48 -4.91
CA VAL A 182 1.88 12.53 -5.72
C VAL A 182 2.68 13.84 -5.64
N ARG A 183 3.14 14.22 -4.44
CA ARG A 183 3.80 15.51 -4.22
C ARG A 183 5.28 15.53 -4.62
N CYS A 184 6.00 14.41 -4.45
CA CYS A 184 7.46 14.34 -4.57
C CYS A 184 7.95 13.54 -5.77
N ARG A 185 7.07 12.92 -6.58
CA ARG A 185 7.46 12.06 -7.72
C ARG A 185 8.32 12.67 -8.83
N ASN A 186 8.45 13.99 -8.89
CA ASN A 186 9.32 14.69 -9.86
C ASN A 186 10.45 15.46 -9.16
N VAL A 187 10.57 15.30 -7.84
CA VAL A 187 11.56 15.97 -7.00
C VAL A 187 12.61 14.93 -6.62
N PRO A 188 13.91 15.20 -6.83
CA PRO A 188 14.95 14.29 -6.35
C PRO A 188 14.90 14.21 -4.83
N LEU A 189 15.15 13.03 -4.26
CA LEU A 189 15.00 12.76 -2.83
C LEU A 189 15.74 13.77 -1.94
N ILE A 190 16.94 14.18 -2.35
CA ILE A 190 17.79 15.15 -1.63
C ILE A 190 17.13 16.53 -1.53
N MET A 191 16.27 16.88 -2.48
CA MET A 191 15.55 18.17 -2.51
C MET A 191 14.18 18.12 -1.82
N ILE A 192 13.75 16.96 -1.31
CA ILE A 192 12.50 16.87 -0.55
C ILE A 192 12.63 17.71 0.72
N ARG A 193 11.69 18.62 0.94
CA ARG A 193 11.71 19.48 2.12
C ARG A 193 11.68 18.64 3.39
N LYS A 194 12.59 18.94 4.33
CA LYS A 194 12.74 18.23 5.62
C LYS A 194 11.41 18.03 6.35
N ARG A 195 10.50 19.02 6.32
CA ARG A 195 9.16 18.92 6.93
C ARG A 195 8.32 17.73 6.45
N TYR A 196 8.44 17.34 5.18
CA TYR A 196 7.68 16.20 4.63
C TYR A 196 8.29 14.87 5.08
N VAL A 197 9.62 14.80 5.15
CA VAL A 197 10.34 13.63 5.67
C VAL A 197 10.03 13.44 7.16
N ILE A 198 10.20 14.50 7.95
CA ILE A 198 9.92 14.49 9.40
C ILE A 198 8.45 14.14 9.65
N GLY A 199 7.50 14.80 8.96
CA GLY A 199 6.08 14.50 9.12
C GLY A 199 5.72 13.06 8.74
N GLY A 200 6.31 12.53 7.66
CA GLY A 200 6.13 11.13 7.25
C GLY A 200 6.68 10.15 8.28
N LEU A 201 7.90 10.38 8.77
CA LEU A 201 8.53 9.56 9.81
C LEU A 201 7.76 9.60 11.13
N SER A 202 7.32 10.79 11.57
CA SER A 202 6.49 10.94 12.77
C SER A 202 5.16 10.20 12.63
N ALA A 203 4.52 10.24 11.45
CA ALA A 203 3.29 9.49 11.22
C ALA A 203 3.51 7.97 11.20
N LEU A 204 4.59 7.49 10.58
CA LEU A 204 4.94 6.06 10.60
C LEU A 204 5.29 5.58 12.01
N PHE A 205 6.02 6.39 12.78
CA PHE A 205 6.32 6.12 14.18
C PHE A 205 5.04 6.04 15.01
N PHE A 206 4.12 7.00 14.84
CA PHE A 206 2.80 6.95 15.49
C PHE A 206 2.04 5.66 15.16
N LEU A 207 2.03 5.21 13.90
CA LEU A 207 1.38 3.95 13.51
C LEU A 207 2.07 2.69 14.08
N ALA A 208 3.38 2.75 14.29
CA ALA A 208 4.12 1.68 14.96
C ALA A 208 3.74 1.61 16.44
N MET A 209 3.77 2.75 17.14
CA MET A 209 3.37 2.91 18.54
C MET A 209 1.93 2.51 18.78
N TYR A 210 1.01 2.90 17.88
CA TYR A 210 -0.40 2.54 18.00
C TYR A 210 -0.62 1.03 18.07
N LYS A 211 0.21 0.22 17.38
CA LYS A 211 0.12 -1.25 17.42
C LYS A 211 0.29 -1.82 18.83
N SER A 212 1.15 -1.25 19.66
CA SER A 212 1.39 -1.79 21.01
C SER A 212 0.21 -1.51 21.95
N VAL A 213 -0.46 -0.37 21.78
CA VAL A 213 -1.50 0.11 22.71
C VAL A 213 -2.95 -0.12 22.26
N TYR A 214 -3.24 -0.29 20.96
CA TYR A 214 -4.63 -0.24 20.47
C TYR A 214 -5.56 -1.29 21.09
N SER A 215 -5.07 -2.51 21.38
CA SER A 215 -5.89 -3.56 21.98
C SER A 215 -6.28 -3.21 23.42
N ALA A 216 -5.36 -2.59 24.17
CA ALA A 216 -5.60 -2.13 25.53
C ALA A 216 -6.56 -0.94 25.55
N VAL A 217 -6.45 -0.03 24.57
CA VAL A 217 -7.39 1.08 24.37
C VAL A 217 -8.81 0.55 24.11
N LYS A 218 -8.96 -0.43 23.21
CA LYS A 218 -10.27 -1.06 22.94
C LYS A 218 -10.85 -1.79 24.15
N ALA A 219 -9.99 -2.39 24.97
CA ALA A 219 -10.41 -3.09 26.18
C ALA A 219 -10.75 -2.15 27.35
N GLY A 220 -10.57 -0.83 27.20
CA GLY A 220 -10.75 0.14 28.30
C GLY A 220 -9.71 0.03 29.42
N ASN A 221 -8.64 -0.76 29.23
CA ASN A 221 -7.61 -0.96 30.24
C ASN A 221 -6.50 0.09 30.08
N PHE A 222 -6.76 1.30 30.56
CA PHE A 222 -5.82 2.42 30.48
C PHE A 222 -4.59 2.24 31.36
N GLU A 223 -4.66 1.41 32.40
CA GLU A 223 -3.49 1.04 33.19
C GLU A 223 -2.49 0.25 32.34
N LEU A 224 -2.97 -0.72 31.57
CA LEU A 224 -2.15 -1.48 30.63
C LEU A 224 -1.60 -0.58 29.50
N VAL A 225 -2.35 0.43 29.07
CA VAL A 225 -1.83 1.45 28.13
C VAL A 225 -0.64 2.19 28.75
N GLY A 226 -0.78 2.67 30.00
CA GLY A 226 0.28 3.34 30.72
C GLY A 226 1.52 2.46 30.93
N GLN A 227 1.32 1.18 31.25
CA GLN A 227 2.40 0.20 31.35
C GLN A 227 3.13 0.01 30.01
N LYS A 228 2.40 -0.20 28.92
CA LYS A 228 2.97 -0.37 27.58
C LYS A 228 3.67 0.89 27.04
N MET A 229 3.32 2.07 27.54
CA MET A 229 4.00 3.33 27.19
C MET A 229 5.31 3.55 27.96
N LYS A 230 5.59 2.77 29.02
CA LYS A 230 6.88 2.84 29.71
C LYS A 230 8.01 2.41 28.77
N PHE A 231 9.10 3.16 28.78
CA PHE A 231 10.18 3.05 27.80
C PHE A 231 10.73 1.63 27.63
N ASP A 232 10.90 0.90 28.74
CA ASP A 232 11.46 -0.46 28.71
C ASP A 232 10.54 -1.45 27.96
N GLN A 233 9.24 -1.43 28.25
CA GLN A 233 8.27 -2.30 27.56
C GLN A 233 7.98 -1.83 26.14
N LEU A 234 8.05 -0.52 25.90
CA LEU A 234 7.86 0.07 24.59
C LEU A 234 9.00 -0.31 23.64
N SER A 235 10.25 -0.24 24.13
CA SER A 235 11.45 -0.65 23.39
C SER A 235 11.36 -2.12 22.99
N ASP A 236 11.10 -3.01 23.95
CA ASP A 236 11.03 -4.44 23.69
C ASP A 236 9.86 -4.80 22.76
N SER A 237 8.65 -4.31 23.04
CA SER A 237 7.47 -4.66 22.24
C SER A 237 7.44 -3.99 20.86
N THR A 238 8.04 -2.81 20.70
CA THR A 238 8.01 -2.05 19.45
C THR A 238 9.19 -2.39 18.56
N LEU A 239 10.42 -2.48 19.09
CA LEU A 239 11.64 -2.77 18.30
C LEU A 239 11.80 -4.27 18.02
N VAL A 240 11.61 -5.12 19.03
CA VAL A 240 11.74 -6.59 18.87
C VAL A 240 10.48 -7.18 18.19
N GLY A 241 9.33 -6.54 18.40
CA GLY A 241 8.07 -6.84 17.70
C GLY A 241 7.91 -6.16 16.32
N LEU A 242 8.97 -5.54 15.79
CA LEU A 242 8.96 -4.98 14.43
C LEU A 242 8.79 -6.12 13.43
N GLU A 243 7.79 -5.95 12.59
CA GLU A 243 7.39 -6.91 11.57
C GLU A 243 8.53 -7.25 10.60
N GLN A 244 9.46 -6.33 10.42
CA GLN A 244 10.64 -6.46 9.58
C GLN A 244 11.55 -7.59 10.03
N PHE A 245 11.75 -7.79 11.35
CA PHE A 245 12.61 -8.86 11.86
C PHE A 245 12.03 -10.24 11.57
N VAL A 246 10.73 -10.40 11.81
CA VAL A 246 9.97 -11.62 11.51
C VAL A 246 9.95 -11.89 10.01
N THR A 247 9.75 -10.84 9.20
CA THR A 247 9.77 -10.95 7.74
C THR A 247 11.16 -11.38 7.26
N LEU A 248 12.25 -10.84 7.82
CA LEU A 248 13.60 -11.22 7.42
C LEU A 248 13.97 -12.64 7.87
N ALA A 249 13.47 -13.09 9.02
CA ALA A 249 13.67 -14.47 9.49
C ALA A 249 13.16 -15.52 8.50
N HIS A 250 12.13 -15.20 7.70
CA HIS A 250 11.68 -16.06 6.60
C HIS A 250 12.75 -16.24 5.52
N LEU A 251 13.36 -15.15 5.07
CA LEU A 251 14.42 -15.21 4.06
C LEU A 251 15.63 -15.97 4.62
N ASP A 252 15.97 -15.70 5.88
CA ASP A 252 17.10 -16.34 6.54
C ASP A 252 16.94 -17.86 6.63
N LEU A 253 15.82 -18.34 7.15
CA LEU A 253 15.54 -19.77 7.27
C LEU A 253 15.59 -20.44 5.88
N ILE A 254 14.98 -19.83 4.88
CA ILE A 254 14.91 -20.41 3.55
C ILE A 254 16.28 -20.46 2.87
N VAL A 255 17.10 -19.42 3.02
CA VAL A 255 18.46 -19.40 2.46
C VAL A 255 19.37 -20.37 3.22
N LYS A 256 19.34 -20.35 4.55
CA LYS A 256 20.18 -21.17 5.43
C LYS A 256 19.97 -22.67 5.21
N TYR A 257 18.71 -23.10 5.12
CA TYR A 257 18.37 -24.51 4.91
C TYR A 257 18.16 -24.87 3.44
N ASN A 258 18.36 -23.91 2.52
CA ASN A 258 18.08 -24.05 1.09
C ASN A 258 16.69 -24.67 0.85
N TYR A 259 15.68 -24.17 1.57
CA TYR A 259 14.35 -24.77 1.61
C TYR A 259 13.60 -24.51 0.31
N THR A 260 13.08 -25.56 -0.30
CA THR A 260 12.25 -25.50 -1.50
C THR A 260 10.79 -25.75 -1.16
N LEU A 261 9.87 -24.97 -1.75
CA LEU A 261 8.45 -25.19 -1.53
C LEU A 261 7.97 -26.47 -2.23
N PRO A 262 7.24 -27.37 -1.54
CA PRO A 262 6.63 -28.53 -2.18
C PRO A 262 5.53 -28.17 -3.18
N CYS A 263 4.83 -27.05 -2.99
CA CYS A 263 3.89 -26.50 -3.96
C CYS A 263 3.91 -24.97 -3.98
N SER A 264 3.47 -24.39 -5.09
CA SER A 264 3.54 -22.95 -5.33
C SER A 264 2.30 -22.43 -6.03
N ASN A 265 1.77 -21.31 -5.53
CA ASN A 265 0.63 -20.59 -6.10
C ASN A 265 1.07 -19.45 -7.04
N LEU A 266 2.37 -19.35 -7.39
CA LEU A 266 2.86 -18.29 -8.27
C LEU A 266 2.18 -18.29 -9.65
N TRP A 267 1.81 -19.47 -10.17
CA TRP A 267 1.09 -19.60 -11.44
C TRP A 267 -0.34 -19.06 -11.40
N LEU A 268 -0.92 -18.82 -10.21
CA LEU A 268 -2.23 -18.18 -10.05
C LEU A 268 -2.17 -16.66 -10.19
N VAL A 269 -0.99 -16.04 -10.19
CA VAL A 269 -0.85 -14.57 -10.25
C VAL A 269 -1.46 -13.98 -11.53
N PRO A 270 -1.28 -14.56 -12.74
CA PRO A 270 -2.01 -14.11 -13.92
C PRO A 270 -3.54 -14.27 -13.81
N LEU A 271 -4.02 -15.36 -13.19
CA LEU A 271 -5.45 -15.57 -12.95
C LEU A 271 -6.00 -14.63 -11.88
N SER A 272 -5.13 -14.07 -11.04
CA SER A 272 -5.53 -13.09 -10.04
C SER A 272 -6.17 -11.86 -10.67
N PHE A 273 -5.87 -11.49 -11.93
CA PHE A 273 -6.48 -10.35 -12.62
C PHE A 273 -7.98 -10.51 -12.88
N ILE A 274 -8.50 -11.74 -12.91
CA ILE A 274 -9.94 -11.98 -13.09
C ILE A 274 -10.68 -11.52 -11.81
N PRO A 275 -11.76 -10.72 -11.93
CA PRO A 275 -12.59 -10.37 -10.79
C PRO A 275 -13.10 -11.63 -10.06
N PHE A 276 -13.03 -11.62 -8.72
CA PHE A 276 -13.47 -12.74 -7.86
C PHE A 276 -12.69 -14.06 -8.00
N SER A 277 -11.57 -14.09 -8.73
CA SER A 277 -10.74 -15.29 -8.87
C SER A 277 -10.22 -15.84 -7.53
N ASP A 278 -10.03 -14.98 -6.54
CA ASP A 278 -9.66 -15.35 -5.17
C ASP A 278 -10.72 -16.18 -4.43
N ALA A 279 -11.97 -16.19 -4.90
CA ALA A 279 -13.01 -17.07 -4.35
C ALA A 279 -12.86 -18.52 -4.81
N VAL A 280 -12.25 -18.70 -5.99
CA VAL A 280 -12.21 -19.97 -6.73
C VAL A 280 -10.81 -20.59 -6.64
N PHE A 281 -9.79 -19.76 -6.77
CA PHE A 281 -8.39 -20.15 -6.80
C PHE A 281 -7.68 -19.55 -5.57
N GLY A 282 -7.26 -20.40 -4.62
CA GLY A 282 -6.56 -19.95 -3.41
C GLY A 282 -6.95 -20.62 -2.10
N LYS A 283 -7.77 -21.69 -2.13
CA LYS A 283 -8.13 -22.47 -0.93
C LYS A 283 -7.21 -23.68 -0.68
N ASP A 284 -6.27 -23.97 -1.58
CA ASP A 284 -5.62 -25.29 -1.62
C ASP A 284 -4.37 -25.41 -0.71
N GLY A 285 -4.21 -24.56 0.31
CA GLY A 285 -3.11 -24.70 1.30
C GLY A 285 -1.69 -24.47 0.77
N CYS A 286 -1.54 -24.13 -0.52
CA CYS A 286 -0.27 -23.95 -1.21
C CYS A 286 0.25 -22.52 -1.20
N THR A 287 -0.24 -21.66 -0.29
CA THR A 287 0.35 -20.33 -0.11
C THR A 287 1.73 -20.47 0.54
N TYR A 288 2.61 -19.52 0.27
CA TYR A 288 3.96 -19.54 0.84
C TYR A 288 3.90 -19.49 2.37
N ASN A 289 3.05 -18.60 2.89
CA ASN A 289 2.97 -18.37 4.32
C ASN A 289 2.41 -19.57 5.09
N GLU A 290 1.41 -20.27 4.55
CA GLU A 290 0.85 -21.49 5.18
C GLU A 290 1.87 -22.62 5.29
N GLN A 291 2.81 -22.71 4.36
CA GLN A 291 3.85 -23.74 4.36
C GLN A 291 5.02 -23.40 5.29
N VAL A 292 5.42 -22.12 5.38
CA VAL A 292 6.64 -21.70 6.07
C VAL A 292 6.37 -21.23 7.51
N GLN A 293 5.20 -20.64 7.78
CA GLN A 293 4.85 -20.17 9.12
C GLN A 293 4.89 -21.29 10.20
N PRO A 294 4.35 -22.51 9.96
CA PRO A 294 4.40 -23.58 10.95
C PRO A 294 5.84 -24.06 11.26
N LEU A 295 6.76 -23.91 10.31
CA LEU A 295 8.17 -24.26 10.47
C LEU A 295 8.92 -23.22 11.32
N LEU A 296 8.66 -21.93 11.08
CA LEU A 296 9.30 -20.82 11.80
C LEU A 296 8.70 -20.58 13.19
N PHE A 297 7.37 -20.67 13.29
CA PHE A 297 6.61 -20.29 14.48
C PHE A 297 5.59 -21.39 14.84
N PRO A 298 6.06 -22.57 15.28
CA PRO A 298 5.18 -23.68 15.60
C PRO A 298 4.17 -23.29 16.69
N GLY A 299 2.88 -23.56 16.44
CA GLY A 299 1.79 -23.21 17.36
C GLY A 299 1.34 -21.74 17.33
N TYR A 300 1.94 -20.89 16.50
CA TYR A 300 1.50 -19.49 16.35
C TYR A 300 0.36 -19.37 15.33
N SER A 301 -0.85 -19.12 15.82
CA SER A 301 -2.08 -18.96 15.01
C SER A 301 -2.39 -17.52 14.57
N GLY A 302 -1.51 -16.55 14.91
CA GLY A 302 -1.66 -15.18 14.46
C GLY A 302 -1.26 -14.99 13.00
N GLY A 303 -1.80 -13.97 12.33
CA GLY A 303 -1.38 -13.62 10.98
C GLY A 303 0.06 -13.11 10.95
N VAL A 304 0.98 -13.90 10.43
CA VAL A 304 2.40 -13.53 10.26
C VAL A 304 2.60 -12.88 8.88
N ALA A 305 3.52 -11.92 8.82
CA ALA A 305 3.92 -11.32 7.56
C ALA A 305 4.77 -12.30 6.75
N ALA A 306 4.37 -12.53 5.51
CA ALA A 306 5.16 -13.29 4.54
C ALA A 306 6.31 -12.44 3.99
N ASN A 307 7.24 -13.08 3.28
CA ASN A 307 8.37 -12.40 2.61
C ASN A 307 8.45 -12.84 1.15
N ILE A 308 8.24 -11.89 0.22
CA ILE A 308 8.29 -12.16 -1.22
C ILE A 308 9.67 -12.60 -1.72
N TRP A 309 10.75 -12.09 -1.13
CA TRP A 309 12.11 -12.48 -1.50
C TRP A 309 12.36 -13.94 -1.14
N ALA A 310 11.87 -14.35 0.03
CA ALA A 310 11.96 -15.72 0.50
C ALA A 310 11.11 -16.68 -0.37
N GLU A 311 9.90 -16.27 -0.76
CA GLU A 311 9.06 -17.03 -1.71
C GLU A 311 9.79 -17.27 -3.04
N PHE A 312 10.38 -16.24 -3.64
CA PHE A 312 11.09 -16.38 -4.92
C PHE A 312 12.37 -17.20 -4.80
N TYR A 313 13.11 -17.07 -3.70
CA TYR A 313 14.27 -17.92 -3.45
C TYR A 313 13.85 -19.39 -3.30
N ALA A 314 12.78 -19.67 -2.55
CA ALA A 314 12.33 -21.04 -2.33
C ALA A 314 11.84 -21.75 -3.60
N ASN A 315 11.41 -20.99 -4.62
CA ASN A 315 10.98 -21.54 -5.91
C ASN A 315 12.12 -21.63 -6.94
N PHE A 316 13.04 -20.66 -6.95
CA PHE A 316 14.00 -20.48 -8.05
C PHE A 316 15.46 -20.28 -7.60
N GLY A 317 15.75 -20.41 -6.31
CA GLY A 317 17.04 -20.07 -5.72
C GLY A 317 17.42 -18.60 -5.97
N TYR A 318 18.72 -18.33 -6.12
CA TYR A 318 19.23 -16.99 -6.39
C TYR A 318 18.70 -16.37 -7.69
N ALA A 319 18.28 -17.18 -8.68
CA ALA A 319 17.67 -16.70 -9.91
C ALA A 319 16.28 -16.06 -9.66
N GLY A 320 15.64 -16.38 -8.53
CA GLY A 320 14.38 -15.78 -8.12
C GLY A 320 14.46 -14.27 -7.89
N PHE A 321 15.59 -13.75 -7.41
CA PHE A 321 15.75 -12.31 -7.14
C PHE A 321 15.69 -11.43 -8.39
N PRO A 322 16.51 -11.66 -9.44
CA PRO A 322 16.39 -10.89 -10.67
C PRO A 322 15.03 -11.09 -11.34
N LEU A 323 14.47 -12.30 -11.31
CA LEU A 323 13.14 -12.58 -11.85
C LEU A 323 12.05 -11.73 -11.18
N LEU A 324 12.03 -11.69 -9.85
CA LEU A 324 11.10 -10.87 -9.07
C LEU A 324 11.23 -9.39 -9.44
N VAL A 325 12.45 -8.86 -9.45
CA VAL A 325 12.70 -7.45 -9.75
C VAL A 325 12.25 -7.09 -11.17
N ILE A 326 12.46 -7.97 -12.15
CA ILE A 326 11.98 -7.77 -13.52
C ILE A 326 10.45 -7.72 -13.55
N ILE A 327 9.77 -8.69 -12.92
CA ILE A 327 8.30 -8.75 -12.87
C ILE A 327 7.73 -7.46 -12.24
N LEU A 328 8.24 -7.06 -11.08
CA LEU A 328 7.77 -5.87 -10.38
C LEU A 328 8.06 -4.60 -11.17
N SER A 329 9.23 -4.50 -11.81
CA SER A 329 9.61 -3.33 -12.60
C SER A 329 8.72 -3.20 -13.83
N LEU A 330 8.43 -4.29 -14.55
CA LEU A 330 7.55 -4.28 -15.71
C LEU A 330 6.12 -3.86 -15.32
N VAL A 331 5.60 -4.39 -14.21
CA VAL A 331 4.26 -4.02 -13.72
C VAL A 331 4.22 -2.54 -13.29
N CYS A 332 5.24 -2.06 -12.57
CA CYS A 332 5.33 -0.66 -12.19
C CYS A 332 5.40 0.27 -13.42
N VAL A 333 6.20 -0.09 -14.42
CA VAL A 333 6.31 0.66 -15.69
C VAL A 333 4.98 0.67 -16.44
N ALA A 334 4.29 -0.46 -16.50
CA ALA A 334 2.98 -0.56 -17.14
C ALA A 334 1.93 0.32 -16.42
N ILE A 335 1.84 0.25 -15.10
CA ILE A 335 0.91 1.10 -14.33
C ILE A 335 1.27 2.58 -14.49
N GLU A 336 2.55 2.93 -14.45
CA GLU A 336 3.02 4.29 -14.70
C GLU A 336 2.66 4.79 -16.10
N ALA A 337 2.79 3.96 -17.13
CA ALA A 337 2.37 4.31 -18.48
C ALA A 337 0.86 4.57 -18.55
N ILE A 338 0.04 3.76 -17.86
CA ILE A 338 -1.41 3.95 -17.77
C ILE A 338 -1.74 5.26 -17.04
N ILE A 339 -1.08 5.54 -15.91
CA ILE A 339 -1.27 6.76 -15.11
C ILE A 339 -1.08 8.02 -15.96
N ARG A 340 -0.12 8.03 -16.89
CA ARG A 340 0.13 9.17 -17.78
C ARG A 340 -1.03 9.42 -18.75
N ASN A 341 -1.64 8.35 -19.24
CA ASN A 341 -2.67 8.43 -20.27
C ASN A 341 -4.09 8.62 -19.69
N VAL A 342 -4.30 8.26 -18.44
CA VAL A 342 -5.60 8.39 -17.77
C VAL A 342 -5.85 9.84 -17.34
N ARG A 343 -6.99 10.40 -17.77
CA ARG A 343 -7.44 11.74 -17.38
C ARG A 343 -8.30 11.79 -16.12
N SER A 344 -9.07 10.74 -15.86
CA SER A 344 -9.93 10.63 -14.66
C SER A 344 -9.07 10.67 -13.39
N ALA A 345 -9.40 11.60 -12.49
CA ALA A 345 -8.73 11.73 -11.20
C ALA A 345 -8.94 10.48 -10.34
N THR A 346 -10.12 9.86 -10.41
CA THR A 346 -10.43 8.64 -9.66
C THR A 346 -9.60 7.45 -10.13
N LEU A 347 -9.58 7.16 -11.42
CA LEU A 347 -8.75 6.05 -11.95
C LEU A 347 -7.27 6.28 -11.64
N LYS A 348 -6.79 7.51 -11.83
CA LYS A 348 -5.41 7.91 -11.52
C LYS A 348 -5.09 7.72 -10.03
N SER A 349 -5.98 8.11 -9.13
CA SER A 349 -5.81 7.90 -7.69
C SER A 349 -5.73 6.41 -7.33
N GLY A 350 -6.57 5.56 -7.93
CA GLY A 350 -6.51 4.11 -7.75
C GLY A 350 -5.20 3.48 -8.22
N LEU A 351 -4.73 3.86 -9.41
CA LEU A 351 -3.47 3.36 -9.95
C LEU A 351 -2.27 3.78 -9.09
N ILE A 352 -2.27 5.01 -8.57
CA ILE A 352 -1.23 5.48 -7.63
C ILE A 352 -1.22 4.63 -6.36
N VAL A 353 -2.39 4.41 -5.77
CA VAL A 353 -2.52 3.58 -4.56
C VAL A 353 -2.09 2.13 -4.84
N ALA A 354 -2.40 1.60 -6.04
CA ALA A 354 -1.96 0.27 -6.46
C ALA A 354 -0.43 0.17 -6.58
N ILE A 355 0.25 1.20 -7.10
CA ILE A 355 1.73 1.25 -7.11
C ILE A 355 2.27 1.16 -5.69
N ILE A 356 1.74 1.94 -4.75
CA ILE A 356 2.21 1.92 -3.35
C ILE A 356 2.04 0.53 -2.73
N HIS A 357 0.95 -0.17 -3.04
CA HIS A 357 0.79 -1.57 -2.62
C HIS A 357 1.88 -2.49 -3.18
N LEU A 358 2.23 -2.34 -4.46
CA LEU A 358 3.19 -3.19 -5.15
C LEU A 358 4.66 -2.85 -4.87
N THR A 359 4.96 -1.63 -4.43
CA THR A 359 6.35 -1.21 -4.18
C THR A 359 6.69 -1.19 -2.69
N PHE A 360 5.75 -0.80 -1.82
CA PHE A 360 6.02 -0.64 -0.40
C PHE A 360 5.39 -1.75 0.45
N TYR A 361 4.16 -2.13 0.15
CA TYR A 361 3.45 -3.14 0.95
C TYR A 361 3.78 -4.58 0.54
N ILE A 362 4.57 -4.75 -0.53
CA ILE A 362 4.93 -6.06 -1.07
C ILE A 362 5.92 -6.82 -0.18
N GLN A 363 6.77 -6.10 0.57
CA GLN A 363 7.81 -6.71 1.39
C GLN A 363 7.27 -7.67 2.47
N ARG A 364 6.01 -7.46 2.88
CA ARG A 364 5.30 -8.20 3.94
C ARG A 364 4.23 -9.16 3.41
N LYS A 365 4.30 -9.51 2.13
CA LYS A 365 3.32 -10.33 1.42
C LYS A 365 4.02 -11.30 0.48
N GLU A 366 3.35 -12.41 0.23
CA GLU A 366 3.61 -13.22 -0.96
C GLU A 366 3.08 -12.51 -2.22
N LEU A 367 3.58 -12.91 -3.39
CA LEU A 367 3.27 -12.27 -4.66
C LEU A 367 1.76 -12.22 -4.93
N LEU A 368 1.06 -13.35 -4.78
CA LEU A 368 -0.39 -13.43 -5.04
C LEU A 368 -1.18 -12.45 -4.16
N ALA A 369 -0.90 -12.41 -2.85
CA ALA A 369 -1.56 -11.50 -1.92
C ALA A 369 -1.27 -10.02 -2.23
N ALA A 370 -0.07 -9.71 -2.71
CA ALA A 370 0.30 -8.36 -3.14
C ALA A 370 -0.53 -7.93 -4.37
N PHE A 371 -0.62 -8.79 -5.39
CA PHE A 371 -1.43 -8.54 -6.59
C PHE A 371 -2.92 -8.44 -6.29
N ILE A 372 -3.47 -9.31 -5.43
CA ILE A 372 -4.88 -9.22 -5.00
C ILE A 372 -5.16 -7.87 -4.34
N SER A 373 -4.22 -7.35 -3.55
CA SER A 373 -4.39 -6.06 -2.88
C SER A 373 -4.39 -4.89 -3.86
N ALA A 374 -3.42 -4.89 -4.79
CA ALA A 374 -3.37 -3.90 -5.86
C ALA A 374 -4.62 -3.95 -6.76
N LYS A 375 -5.06 -5.16 -7.13
CA LYS A 375 -6.28 -5.40 -7.90
C LYS A 375 -7.51 -4.81 -7.21
N ARG A 376 -7.69 -5.06 -5.91
CA ARG A 376 -8.87 -4.57 -5.17
C ARG A 376 -9.00 -3.05 -5.28
N VAL A 377 -7.89 -2.32 -5.19
CA VAL A 377 -7.87 -0.86 -5.35
C VAL A 377 -8.26 -0.47 -6.78
N ILE A 378 -7.67 -1.11 -7.78
CA ILE A 378 -7.98 -0.84 -9.20
C ILE A 378 -9.46 -1.10 -9.49
N LEU A 379 -10.01 -2.23 -9.02
CA LEU A 379 -11.41 -2.57 -9.20
C LEU A 379 -12.35 -1.55 -8.55
N VAL A 380 -12.02 -1.05 -7.35
CA VAL A 380 -12.81 0.02 -6.70
C VAL A 380 -12.79 1.29 -7.55
N SER A 381 -11.63 1.70 -8.07
CA SER A 381 -11.56 2.89 -8.92
C SER A 381 -12.27 2.71 -10.26
N VAL A 382 -12.18 1.54 -10.88
CA VAL A 382 -12.92 1.21 -12.12
C VAL A 382 -14.42 1.20 -11.85
N PHE A 383 -14.86 0.69 -10.70
CA PHE A 383 -16.26 0.71 -10.30
C PHE A 383 -16.80 2.14 -10.16
N VAL A 384 -16.07 3.02 -9.45
CA VAL A 384 -16.44 4.44 -9.32
C VAL A 384 -16.52 5.09 -10.70
N PHE A 385 -15.49 4.89 -11.53
CA PHE A 385 -15.46 5.44 -12.89
C PHE A 385 -16.64 4.94 -13.74
N GLY A 386 -16.95 3.65 -13.67
CA GLY A 386 -18.09 3.04 -14.37
C GLY A 386 -19.43 3.63 -13.94
N LEU A 387 -19.65 3.83 -12.64
CA LEU A 387 -20.86 4.48 -12.14
C LEU A 387 -20.99 5.93 -12.63
N VAL A 388 -19.89 6.69 -12.62
CA VAL A 388 -19.89 8.07 -13.14
C VAL A 388 -20.16 8.09 -14.64
N TYR A 389 -19.56 7.17 -15.40
CA TYR A 389 -19.79 7.04 -16.83
C TYR A 389 -21.25 6.74 -17.13
N LEU A 390 -21.85 5.77 -16.42
CA LEU A 390 -23.28 5.45 -16.52
C LEU A 390 -24.16 6.65 -16.16
N HIS A 391 -23.86 7.32 -15.04
CA HIS A 391 -24.60 8.51 -14.61
C HIS A 391 -24.58 9.60 -15.69
N ARG A 392 -23.42 9.92 -16.28
CA ARG A 392 -23.32 10.93 -17.34
C ARG A 392 -24.06 10.54 -18.62
N LYS A 393 -24.10 9.24 -18.94
CA LYS A 393 -24.83 8.73 -20.11
C LYS A 393 -26.33 8.79 -19.91
N CYS A 394 -26.81 8.50 -18.70
CA CYS A 394 -28.24 8.56 -18.35
C CYS A 394 -28.73 10.00 -18.09
N PHE A 395 -27.86 10.86 -17.58
CA PHE A 395 -28.14 12.27 -17.28
C PHE A 395 -27.09 13.17 -17.95
N PRO A 396 -27.19 13.37 -19.28
CA PRO A 396 -26.32 14.32 -19.96
C PRO A 396 -26.53 15.69 -19.34
N GLN A 397 -25.45 16.34 -18.89
CA GLN A 397 -25.54 17.74 -18.50
C GLN A 397 -25.93 18.53 -19.75
N ALA A 398 -27.00 19.31 -19.66
CA ALA A 398 -27.36 20.25 -20.72
C ALA A 398 -26.10 21.10 -21.03
N PRO A 399 -25.76 21.31 -22.31
CA PRO A 399 -24.64 22.18 -22.66
C PRO A 399 -24.87 23.49 -21.93
N ALA A 400 -23.86 23.95 -21.17
CA ALA A 400 -23.92 25.23 -20.50
C ALA A 400 -24.30 26.27 -21.55
N MET A 401 -25.54 26.75 -21.51
CA MET A 401 -25.97 27.89 -22.30
C MET A 401 -24.92 28.97 -22.04
N GLU A 402 -24.31 29.48 -23.10
CA GLU A 402 -23.47 30.66 -23.09
C GLU A 402 -24.30 31.87 -22.64
N ALA A 403 -24.68 31.91 -21.36
CA ALA A 403 -25.36 33.01 -20.74
C ALA A 403 -24.29 34.02 -20.33
N GLY A 404 -23.99 34.95 -21.24
CA GLY A 404 -22.97 35.96 -20.97
C GLY A 404 -22.77 37.00 -22.06
N VAL A 405 -23.87 37.53 -22.61
CA VAL A 405 -24.06 38.93 -23.01
C VAL A 405 -22.77 39.66 -23.42
N ARG A 406 -22.47 39.67 -24.73
CA ARG A 406 -21.59 40.69 -25.31
C ARG A 406 -22.21 42.05 -24.99
N GLY A 407 -21.51 42.80 -24.14
CA GLY A 407 -21.92 44.14 -23.73
C GLY A 407 -22.24 45.01 -24.93
N LEU A 408 -23.45 45.55 -24.93
CA LEU A 408 -23.81 46.74 -25.67
C LEU A 408 -22.85 47.85 -25.25
N ARG A 409 -21.88 48.14 -26.13
CA ARG A 409 -21.06 49.33 -26.08
C ARG A 409 -22.01 50.51 -26.27
N ARG A 410 -22.32 51.21 -25.16
CA ARG A 410 -22.95 52.54 -25.20
C ARG A 410 -21.91 53.48 -25.80
N ASP A 411 -22.12 53.87 -27.05
CA ASP A 411 -21.52 55.08 -27.59
C ASP A 411 -22.19 56.27 -26.86
N HIS A 412 -21.41 56.98 -26.06
CA HIS A 412 -21.70 58.35 -25.69
C HIS A 412 -20.78 59.24 -26.54
N GLY A 413 -21.40 60.21 -27.22
CA GLY A 413 -20.76 61.14 -28.12
C GLY A 413 -19.92 62.22 -27.45
#